data_AF-M4BI12-F1
#
_entry.id   AF-M4BI12-F1
#
_cell.length_a   1.000
_cell.length_b   1.000
_cell.length_c   1.000
_cell.angle_alpha   90.00
_cell.angle_beta   90.00
_cell.angle_gamma   90.00
#
_symmetry.space_group_name_H-M   'P 1'
#
loop_
_entity.id
_entity.type
_entity.pdbx_description
1 polymer ?
#
loop_
_entity_poly.entity_id
_entity_poly.type
_entity_poly.pdbx_seq_one_letter_code
_entity_poly.pdbx_strand_id
1 'polypeptide(L)'
;MEAQARALEEEVQQLGAQEPTKHTAVMKQRLYTRVGQFLMGSLNVQHWWCDHSSLMVFMMRVLELYPASESVCAFYKKMEQQLRQCRRCVDTYHAALPSVRVELEFEFTPESIASFFVKLQALDADRVQRQLADAFTGLVKASPGKLEIMANTLFEVLHQRRLLSDFRIRVGPKYGATLWHDPAAWRLRGRSVFTRRAG
;
A
#
# COMPACT_ATOMS: atom_id res chain seq x y z
N MET A 1 -5.56 12.36 19.87
CA MET A 1 -5.28 11.59 18.64
C MET A 1 -6.54 11.04 18.00
N GLU A 2 -7.38 10.30 18.71
CA GLU A 2 -8.64 9.75 18.17
C GLU A 2 -9.60 10.83 17.61
N ALA A 3 -9.75 11.97 18.30
CA ALA A 3 -10.57 13.07 17.80
C ALA A 3 -10.06 13.63 16.45
N GLN A 4 -8.75 13.66 16.25
CA GLN A 4 -8.15 14.11 15.00
C GLN A 4 -8.33 13.08 13.89
N ALA A 5 -8.21 11.78 14.21
CA ALA A 5 -8.48 10.70 13.26
C ALA A 5 -9.93 10.77 12.76
N ARG A 6 -10.90 10.86 13.67
CA ARG A 6 -12.33 10.98 13.32
C ARG A 6 -12.62 12.19 12.44
N ALA A 7 -12.06 13.35 12.76
CA ALA A 7 -12.23 14.54 11.93
C ALA A 7 -11.69 14.36 10.50
N LEU A 8 -10.55 13.67 10.35
CA LEU A 8 -10.00 13.36 9.02
C LEU A 8 -10.87 12.35 8.27
N GLU A 9 -11.41 11.34 8.96
CA GLU A 9 -12.29 10.32 8.38
C GLU A 9 -13.61 10.94 7.88
N GLU A 10 -14.20 11.84 8.68
CA GLU A 10 -15.38 12.61 8.29
C GLU A 10 -15.09 13.49 7.06
N GLU A 11 -13.93 14.14 7.00
CA GLU A 11 -13.55 14.97 5.85
C GLU A 11 -13.33 14.13 4.58
N VAL A 12 -12.75 12.92 4.70
CA VAL A 12 -12.64 11.95 3.60
C VAL A 12 -14.03 11.57 3.10
N GLN A 13 -14.95 11.24 4.00
CA GLN A 13 -16.32 10.85 3.65
C GLN A 13 -17.07 11.99 2.96
N GLN A 14 -16.97 13.22 3.48
CA GLN A 14 -17.60 14.39 2.90
C GLN A 14 -17.09 14.71 1.50
N LEU A 15 -15.77 14.61 1.27
CA LEU A 15 -15.18 14.81 -0.07
C LEU A 15 -15.45 13.64 -1.02
N GLY A 16 -15.67 12.44 -0.51
CA GLY A 16 -16.06 11.27 -1.29
C GLY A 16 -17.49 11.36 -1.84
N ALA A 17 -18.39 12.03 -1.10
CA ALA A 17 -19.79 12.22 -1.50
C ALA A 17 -20.00 13.35 -2.52
N GLN A 18 -18.99 14.20 -2.74
CA GLN A 18 -19.07 15.34 -3.66
C GLN A 18 -18.69 14.93 -5.09
N GLU A 19 -19.30 15.58 -6.08
CA GLU A 19 -18.92 15.40 -7.48
C GLU A 19 -17.46 15.83 -7.73
N PRO A 20 -16.74 15.11 -8.61
CA PRO A 20 -15.37 15.43 -8.95
C PRO A 20 -15.31 16.74 -9.75
N THR A 21 -14.78 17.78 -9.12
CA THR A 21 -14.54 19.11 -9.71
C THR A 21 -13.07 19.49 -9.52
N LYS A 22 -12.62 20.55 -10.20
CA LYS A 22 -11.28 21.11 -9.96
C LYS A 22 -11.07 21.52 -8.50
N HIS A 23 -12.12 22.06 -7.85
CA HIS A 23 -12.07 22.44 -6.45
C HIS A 23 -11.92 21.24 -5.52
N THR A 24 -12.74 20.19 -5.71
CA THR A 24 -12.66 18.98 -4.87
C THR A 24 -11.36 18.22 -5.06
N ALA A 25 -10.75 18.27 -6.25
CA ALA A 25 -9.41 17.74 -6.49
C ALA A 25 -8.32 18.45 -5.65
N VAL A 26 -8.36 19.79 -5.54
CA VAL A 26 -7.42 20.55 -4.70
C VAL A 26 -7.64 20.25 -3.23
N MET A 27 -8.89 20.12 -2.79
CA MET A 27 -9.20 19.74 -1.40
C MET A 27 -8.67 18.35 -1.07
N LYS A 28 -8.90 17.35 -1.95
CA LYS A 28 -8.34 16.00 -1.81
C LYS A 28 -6.82 16.01 -1.72
N GLN A 29 -6.15 16.82 -2.55
CA GLN A 29 -4.70 16.97 -2.50
C GLN A 29 -4.19 17.49 -1.14
N ARG A 30 -4.86 18.52 -0.59
CA ARG A 30 -4.55 19.03 0.75
C ARG A 30 -4.83 18.00 1.84
N LEU A 31 -5.91 17.23 1.69
CA LEU A 31 -6.29 16.19 2.63
C LEU A 31 -5.27 15.03 2.63
N TYR A 32 -4.74 14.60 1.47
CA TYR A 32 -3.64 13.61 1.43
C TYR A 32 -2.44 14.05 2.26
N THR A 33 -2.05 15.32 2.18
CA THR A 33 -0.93 15.85 2.98
C THR A 33 -1.24 15.77 4.47
N ARG A 34 -2.44 16.18 4.90
CA ARG A 34 -2.84 16.18 6.31
C ARG A 34 -2.97 14.76 6.87
N VAL A 35 -3.60 13.85 6.13
CA VAL A 35 -3.73 12.43 6.51
C VAL A 35 -2.34 11.79 6.55
N GLY A 36 -1.49 12.05 5.56
CA GLY A 36 -0.10 11.57 5.54
C GLY A 36 0.71 12.07 6.74
N GLN A 37 0.59 13.35 7.09
CA GLN A 37 1.22 13.92 8.29
C GLN A 37 0.71 13.27 9.58
N PHE A 38 -0.60 13.04 9.68
CA PHE A 38 -1.20 12.36 10.83
C PHE A 38 -0.66 10.93 10.99
N LEU A 39 -0.68 10.13 9.91
CA LEU A 39 -0.22 8.74 9.93
C LEU A 39 1.30 8.64 10.20
N MET A 40 2.10 9.50 9.55
CA MET A 40 3.56 9.46 9.66
C MET A 40 4.09 10.10 10.95
N GLY A 41 3.46 11.16 11.43
CA GLY A 41 3.88 11.95 12.58
C GLY A 41 3.46 11.36 13.93
N SER A 42 2.47 10.46 13.96
CA SER A 42 2.07 9.79 15.19
C SER A 42 3.04 8.66 15.54
N LEU A 43 3.86 8.87 16.57
CA LEU A 43 4.84 7.90 17.05
C LEU A 43 4.21 6.57 17.54
N ASN A 44 2.93 6.59 17.93
CA ASN A 44 2.25 5.45 18.54
C ASN A 44 1.39 4.62 17.58
N VAL A 45 1.13 5.09 16.35
CA VAL A 45 0.21 4.38 15.46
C VAL A 45 1.02 3.41 14.60
N GLN A 46 1.16 2.19 15.12
CA GLN A 46 1.81 1.06 14.44
C GLN A 46 0.82 0.17 13.67
N HIS A 47 -0.48 0.47 13.74
CA HIS A 47 -1.51 -0.36 13.14
C HIS A 47 -2.53 0.47 12.34
N TRP A 48 -2.05 1.25 11.35
CA TRP A 48 -2.91 2.09 10.51
C TRP A 48 -4.07 1.31 9.89
N TRP A 49 -3.82 0.08 9.42
CA TRP A 49 -4.86 -0.77 8.86
C TRP A 49 -5.86 -1.28 9.91
N CYS A 50 -5.48 -1.42 11.18
CA CYS A 50 -6.40 -1.82 12.24
C CYS A 50 -7.24 -0.65 12.72
N ASP A 51 -6.61 0.51 12.91
CA ASP A 51 -7.17 1.63 13.66
C ASP A 51 -7.79 2.69 12.74
N HIS A 52 -7.29 2.80 11.51
CA HIS A 52 -7.60 3.89 10.56
C HIS A 52 -7.76 3.38 9.13
N SER A 53 -8.45 2.25 8.96
CA SER A 53 -8.58 1.57 7.65
C SER A 53 -9.19 2.45 6.56
N SER A 54 -10.16 3.31 6.88
CA SER A 54 -10.76 4.27 5.95
C SER A 54 -9.75 5.31 5.46
N LEU A 55 -8.93 5.86 6.37
CA LEU A 55 -7.82 6.76 6.00
C LEU A 55 -6.78 6.03 5.15
N MET A 56 -6.52 4.76 5.41
CA MET A 56 -5.62 3.95 4.60
C MET A 56 -6.15 3.70 3.20
N VAL A 57 -7.44 3.36 3.06
CA VAL A 57 -8.11 3.21 1.75
C VAL A 57 -7.96 4.51 0.94
N PHE A 58 -8.26 5.65 1.56
CA PHE A 58 -8.06 6.96 0.94
C PHE A 58 -6.59 7.19 0.53
N MET A 59 -5.65 6.91 1.43
CA MET A 59 -4.23 7.13 1.18
C MET A 59 -3.63 6.18 0.14
N MET A 60 -4.18 4.98 -0.11
CA MET A 60 -3.67 4.07 -1.15
C MET A 60 -3.60 4.73 -2.53
N ARG A 61 -4.46 5.72 -2.79
CA ARG A 61 -4.49 6.51 -4.02
C ARG A 61 -3.20 7.29 -4.26
N VAL A 62 -2.47 7.69 -3.20
CA VAL A 62 -1.23 8.48 -3.35
C VAL A 62 -0.11 7.68 -4.02
N LEU A 63 -0.15 6.34 -3.91
CA LEU A 63 0.79 5.45 -4.58
C LEU A 63 0.69 5.57 -6.11
N GLU A 64 -0.51 5.83 -6.64
CA GLU A 64 -0.71 6.06 -8.06
C GLU A 64 -0.45 7.52 -8.44
N LEU A 65 -0.86 8.48 -7.61
CA LEU A 65 -0.74 9.91 -7.93
C LEU A 65 0.70 10.44 -7.85
N TYR A 66 1.49 9.95 -6.89
CA TYR A 66 2.84 10.47 -6.61
C TYR A 66 3.86 9.35 -6.37
N PRO A 67 3.97 8.37 -7.28
CA PRO A 67 4.78 7.17 -7.09
C PRO A 67 6.25 7.52 -6.79
N ALA A 68 6.82 8.50 -7.49
CA ALA A 68 8.22 8.85 -7.35
C ALA A 68 8.55 9.81 -6.18
N SER A 69 7.57 10.19 -5.35
CA SER A 69 7.85 11.13 -4.26
C SER A 69 8.46 10.44 -3.04
N GLU A 70 9.46 11.07 -2.43
CA GLU A 70 10.15 10.51 -1.25
C GLU A 70 9.20 10.27 -0.08
N SER A 71 8.20 11.15 0.10
CA SER A 71 7.18 11.02 1.14
C SER A 71 6.29 9.80 0.92
N VAL A 72 5.92 9.50 -0.33
CA VAL A 72 5.15 8.30 -0.67
C VAL A 72 5.98 7.03 -0.51
N CYS A 73 7.28 7.08 -0.84
CA CYS A 73 8.19 5.98 -0.56
C CYS A 73 8.31 5.71 0.95
N ALA A 74 8.41 6.75 1.77
CA ALA A 74 8.47 6.62 3.22
C ALA A 74 7.15 6.08 3.80
N PHE A 75 6.01 6.57 3.31
CA PHE A 75 4.68 6.07 3.65
C PHE A 75 4.57 4.56 3.36
N TYR A 76 4.92 4.16 2.13
CA TYR A 76 4.86 2.77 1.71
C TYR A 76 5.77 1.87 2.57
N LYS A 77 7.02 2.27 2.81
CA LYS A 77 7.94 1.52 3.70
C LYS A 77 7.36 1.31 5.10
N LYS A 78 6.72 2.33 5.67
CA LYS A 78 6.10 2.21 6.98
C LYS A 78 4.84 1.35 6.94
N MET A 79 4.07 1.38 5.85
CA MET A 79 2.98 0.43 5.61
C MET A 79 3.50 -1.01 5.56
N GLU A 80 4.59 -1.28 4.83
CA GLU A 80 5.20 -2.63 4.74
C GLU A 80 5.59 -3.17 6.12
N GLN A 81 6.12 -2.32 7.01
CA GLN A 81 6.50 -2.70 8.36
C GLN A 81 5.30 -3.18 9.19
N GLN A 82 4.15 -2.54 9.04
CA GLN A 82 2.93 -2.91 9.78
C GLN A 82 2.36 -4.23 9.27
N LEU A 83 2.34 -4.42 7.95
CA LEU A 83 1.93 -5.67 7.33
C LEU A 83 2.87 -6.84 7.67
N ARG A 84 4.16 -6.55 7.96
CA ARG A 84 5.11 -7.55 8.45
C ARG A 84 4.80 -8.05 9.86
N GLN A 85 4.29 -7.18 10.72
CA GLN A 85 4.24 -7.42 12.17
C GLN A 85 2.85 -7.77 12.68
N CYS A 86 1.79 -7.37 11.97
CA CYS A 86 0.42 -7.52 12.46
C CYS A 86 -0.46 -8.27 11.46
N ARG A 87 -0.89 -9.48 11.85
CA ARG A 87 -1.83 -10.28 11.06
C ARG A 87 -3.16 -9.56 10.81
N ARG A 88 -3.69 -8.84 11.79
CA ARG A 88 -4.92 -8.06 11.63
C ARG A 88 -4.74 -6.93 10.61
N CYS A 89 -3.57 -6.29 10.55
CA CYS A 89 -3.28 -5.31 9.50
C CYS A 89 -3.29 -5.95 8.12
N VAL A 90 -2.72 -7.16 7.97
CA VAL A 90 -2.77 -7.92 6.72
C VAL A 90 -4.20 -8.22 6.31
N ASP A 91 -4.99 -8.82 7.20
CA ASP A 91 -6.37 -9.19 6.90
C ASP A 91 -7.20 -7.97 6.49
N THR A 92 -7.11 -6.86 7.24
CA THR A 92 -7.81 -5.62 6.89
C THR A 92 -7.32 -5.02 5.58
N TYR A 93 -6.01 -5.02 5.31
CA TYR A 93 -5.45 -4.53 4.05
C TYR A 93 -6.02 -5.26 2.84
N HIS A 94 -6.00 -6.59 2.86
CA HIS A 94 -6.54 -7.40 1.75
C HIS A 94 -8.05 -7.26 1.62
N ALA A 95 -8.77 -7.21 2.74
CA ALA A 95 -10.22 -7.00 2.77
C ALA A 95 -10.64 -5.61 2.25
N ALA A 96 -9.76 -4.61 2.35
CA ALA A 96 -10.02 -3.24 1.92
C ALA A 96 -9.79 -2.98 0.43
N LEU A 97 -9.10 -3.88 -0.29
CA LEU A 97 -8.79 -3.69 -1.71
C LEU A 97 -10.01 -3.53 -2.64
N PRO A 98 -11.13 -4.26 -2.44
CA PRO A 98 -12.36 -3.99 -3.16
C PRO A 98 -12.86 -2.55 -2.96
N SER A 99 -12.78 -2.03 -1.73
CA SER A 99 -13.16 -0.64 -1.44
C SER A 99 -12.23 0.36 -2.12
N VAL A 100 -10.91 0.11 -2.12
CA VAL A 100 -9.94 0.92 -2.89
C VAL A 100 -10.31 0.94 -4.38
N ARG A 101 -10.72 -0.20 -4.95
CA ARG A 101 -11.11 -0.28 -6.35
C ARG A 101 -12.33 0.59 -6.65
N VAL A 102 -13.41 0.42 -5.88
CA VAL A 102 -14.64 1.21 -6.01
C VAL A 102 -14.34 2.70 -5.93
N GLU A 103 -13.49 3.10 -4.97
CA GLU A 103 -13.08 4.48 -4.79
C GLU A 103 -12.34 5.07 -6.00
N LEU A 104 -11.52 4.27 -6.68
CA LEU A 104 -10.80 4.69 -7.89
C LEU A 104 -11.71 4.73 -9.13
N GLU A 105 -12.76 3.90 -9.19
CA GLU A 105 -13.70 3.81 -10.34
C GLU A 105 -14.43 5.14 -10.60
N PHE A 106 -14.58 5.99 -9.58
CA PHE A 106 -15.17 7.32 -9.70
C PHE A 106 -14.28 8.34 -10.44
N GLU A 107 -12.96 8.14 -10.44
CA GLU A 107 -12.00 9.17 -10.91
C GLU A 107 -11.14 8.70 -12.09
N PHE A 108 -10.91 7.39 -12.20
CA PHE A 108 -9.97 6.81 -13.15
C PHE A 108 -10.66 5.85 -14.14
N THR A 109 -9.99 5.61 -15.27
CA THR A 109 -10.47 4.64 -16.25
C THR A 109 -10.28 3.20 -15.75
N PRO A 110 -11.05 2.21 -16.24
CA PRO A 110 -10.85 0.82 -15.89
C PRO A 110 -9.43 0.30 -16.18
N GLU A 111 -8.81 0.73 -17.28
CA GLU A 111 -7.44 0.34 -17.68
C GLU A 111 -6.40 0.86 -16.71
N SER A 112 -6.58 2.12 -16.30
CA SER A 112 -5.81 2.79 -15.26
C SER A 112 -5.90 1.97 -13.96
N ILE A 113 -7.11 1.68 -13.48
CA ILE A 113 -7.32 0.93 -12.25
C ILE A 113 -6.69 -0.48 -12.33
N ALA A 114 -6.87 -1.18 -13.44
CA ALA A 114 -6.25 -2.49 -13.66
C ALA A 114 -4.71 -2.41 -13.57
N SER A 115 -4.09 -1.42 -14.22
CA SER A 115 -2.64 -1.18 -14.18
C SER A 115 -2.16 -0.91 -12.76
N PHE A 116 -2.89 -0.11 -11.98
CA PHE A 116 -2.58 0.15 -10.57
C PHE A 116 -2.56 -1.14 -9.74
N PHE A 117 -3.59 -1.98 -9.86
CA PHE A 117 -3.67 -3.22 -9.09
C PHE A 117 -2.60 -4.24 -9.48
N VAL A 118 -2.17 -4.27 -10.75
CA VAL A 118 -1.01 -5.09 -11.17
C VAL A 118 0.28 -4.60 -10.49
N LYS A 119 0.51 -3.28 -10.45
CA LYS A 119 1.68 -2.73 -9.73
C LYS A 119 1.61 -3.05 -8.24
N LEU A 120 0.43 -2.92 -7.63
CA LEU A 120 0.24 -3.20 -6.21
C LEU A 120 0.48 -4.68 -5.89
N GLN A 121 0.03 -5.60 -6.75
CA GLN A 121 0.32 -7.03 -6.62
C GLN A 121 1.83 -7.30 -6.71
N ALA A 122 2.54 -6.68 -7.64
CA ALA A 122 3.99 -6.82 -7.74
C ALA A 122 4.71 -6.31 -6.48
N LEU A 123 4.27 -5.19 -5.92
CA LEU A 123 4.77 -4.64 -4.66
C LEU A 123 4.52 -5.58 -3.48
N ASP A 124 3.32 -6.15 -3.38
CA ASP A 124 2.98 -7.14 -2.35
C ASP A 124 3.86 -8.40 -2.48
N ALA A 125 4.03 -8.91 -3.70
CA ALA A 125 4.88 -10.08 -3.96
C ALA A 125 6.34 -9.81 -3.59
N ASP A 126 6.90 -8.66 -3.98
CA ASP A 126 8.27 -8.25 -3.65
C ASP A 126 8.47 -8.08 -2.14
N ARG A 127 7.47 -7.51 -1.45
CA ARG A 127 7.48 -7.40 0.02
C ARG A 127 7.53 -8.78 0.67
N VAL A 128 6.60 -9.66 0.31
CA VAL A 128 6.49 -10.99 0.92
C VAL A 128 7.74 -11.83 0.59
N GLN A 129 8.28 -11.75 -0.63
CA GLN A 129 9.52 -12.42 -1.02
C GLN A 129 10.72 -11.95 -0.17
N ARG A 130 10.87 -10.63 0.05
CA ARG A 130 11.89 -10.09 0.95
C ARG A 130 11.70 -10.55 2.39
N GLN A 131 10.47 -10.52 2.91
CA GLN A 131 10.16 -10.94 4.28
C GLN A 131 10.49 -12.42 4.51
N LEU A 132 10.19 -13.29 3.54
CA LEU A 132 10.58 -14.69 3.58
C LEU A 132 12.11 -14.84 3.50
N ALA A 133 12.79 -14.15 2.58
CA ALA A 133 14.25 -14.22 2.45
C ALA A 133 14.97 -13.76 3.73
N ASP A 134 14.53 -12.67 4.34
CA ASP A 134 15.04 -12.16 5.63
C ASP A 134 14.81 -13.17 6.76
N ALA A 135 13.63 -13.80 6.79
CA ALA A 135 13.31 -14.83 7.79
C ALA A 135 14.20 -16.07 7.61
N PHE A 136 14.37 -16.54 6.36
CA PHE A 136 15.17 -17.74 6.05
C PHE A 136 16.66 -17.53 6.30
N THR A 137 17.24 -16.42 5.87
CA THR A 137 18.64 -16.07 6.16
C THR A 137 18.86 -15.84 7.67
N GLY A 138 17.82 -15.37 8.37
CA GLY A 138 17.81 -15.15 9.81
C GLY A 138 17.64 -16.39 10.68
N LEU A 139 17.25 -17.55 10.13
CA LEU A 139 17.03 -18.81 10.87
C LEU A 139 18.30 -19.36 11.54
N VAL A 140 19.49 -18.97 11.06
CA VAL A 140 20.78 -19.31 11.68
C VAL A 140 20.94 -18.66 13.08
N LYS A 141 20.14 -17.63 13.39
CA LYS A 141 20.03 -17.00 14.72
C LYS A 141 18.55 -16.80 15.05
N ALA A 142 17.86 -17.90 15.35
CA ALA A 142 16.43 -17.91 15.66
C ALA A 142 16.12 -17.06 16.90
N SER A 143 15.53 -15.88 16.69
CA SER A 143 14.86 -15.12 17.75
C SER A 143 13.35 -15.31 17.62
N PRO A 144 12.59 -15.31 18.74
CA PRO A 144 11.14 -15.50 18.73
C PRO A 144 10.39 -14.58 17.74
N GLY A 145 10.80 -13.29 17.66
CA GLY A 145 10.17 -12.34 16.73
C GLY A 145 10.37 -12.66 15.24
N LYS A 146 11.43 -13.38 14.85
CA LYS A 146 11.62 -13.78 13.44
C LYS A 146 10.70 -14.93 13.03
N LEU A 147 10.43 -15.86 13.95
CA LEU A 147 9.49 -16.95 13.72
C LEU A 147 8.07 -16.42 13.55
N GLU A 148 7.69 -15.41 14.33
CA GLU A 148 6.39 -14.75 14.22
C GLU A 148 6.23 -14.02 12.88
N ILE A 149 7.26 -13.30 12.42
CA ILE A 149 7.29 -12.68 11.09
C ILE A 149 7.12 -13.75 10.00
N MET A 150 7.84 -14.87 10.09
CA MET A 150 7.73 -15.97 9.13
C MET A 150 6.33 -16.57 9.11
N ALA A 151 5.76 -16.84 10.29
CA ALA A 151 4.41 -17.37 10.43
C ALA A 151 3.36 -16.42 9.84
N ASN A 152 3.46 -15.11 10.11
CA ASN A 152 2.57 -14.10 9.53
C ASN A 152 2.70 -14.01 8.01
N THR A 153 3.93 -14.05 7.49
CA THR A 153 4.19 -13.99 6.05
C THR A 153 3.65 -15.23 5.33
N LEU A 154 3.84 -16.43 5.91
CA LEU A 154 3.26 -17.66 5.39
C LEU A 154 1.74 -17.68 5.50
N PHE A 155 1.19 -17.19 6.61
CA PHE A 155 -0.25 -17.03 6.77
C PHE A 155 -0.84 -16.18 5.64
N GLU A 156 -0.23 -15.03 5.37
CA GLU A 156 -0.63 -14.13 4.30
C GLU A 156 -0.63 -14.82 2.93
N VAL A 157 0.48 -15.49 2.58
CA VAL A 157 0.61 -16.22 1.31
C VAL A 157 -0.48 -17.29 1.17
N LEU A 158 -0.70 -18.08 2.22
CA LEU A 158 -1.65 -19.20 2.17
C LEU A 158 -3.11 -18.73 2.13
N HIS A 159 -3.44 -17.61 2.77
CA HIS A 159 -4.81 -17.09 2.82
C HIS A 159 -5.16 -16.25 1.59
N GLN A 160 -4.17 -15.64 0.92
CA GLN A 160 -4.43 -14.71 -0.17
C GLN A 160 -4.11 -15.36 -1.51
N ARG A 161 -5.16 -15.89 -2.16
CA ARG A 161 -5.06 -16.58 -3.47
C ARG A 161 -4.30 -15.78 -4.54
N ARG A 162 -4.42 -14.45 -4.53
CA ARG A 162 -3.72 -13.54 -5.45
C ARG A 162 -2.20 -13.59 -5.31
N LEU A 163 -1.70 -13.86 -4.11
CA LEU A 163 -0.26 -14.00 -3.88
C LEU A 163 0.23 -15.38 -4.33
N LEU A 164 -0.57 -16.44 -4.17
CA LEU A 164 -0.19 -17.80 -4.60
C LEU A 164 0.01 -17.92 -6.12
N SER A 165 -0.79 -17.20 -6.92
CA SER A 165 -0.62 -17.15 -8.38
C SER A 165 0.68 -16.47 -8.79
N ASP A 166 1.13 -15.46 -8.05
CA ASP A 166 2.34 -14.68 -8.34
C ASP A 166 3.61 -15.30 -7.74
N PHE A 167 3.49 -16.02 -6.61
CA PHE A 167 4.59 -16.81 -6.04
C PHE A 167 5.00 -17.98 -6.95
N ARG A 168 4.10 -18.42 -7.83
CA ARG A 168 4.41 -19.36 -8.91
C ARG A 168 4.84 -18.61 -10.17
N ILE A 169 6.10 -18.18 -10.20
CA ILE A 169 7.04 -17.96 -11.34
C ILE A 169 8.14 -16.97 -10.88
N ARG A 170 8.85 -17.26 -9.78
CA ARG A 170 10.21 -16.70 -9.52
C ARG A 170 11.15 -17.71 -8.86
N VAL A 171 10.91 -19.01 -9.07
CA VAL A 171 11.86 -20.08 -8.75
C VAL A 171 12.51 -20.53 -10.06
N GLY A 172 13.33 -19.65 -10.62
CA GLY A 172 14.21 -19.96 -11.75
C GLY A 172 15.56 -19.29 -11.49
N PRO A 173 16.71 -19.96 -11.71
CA PRO A 173 18.00 -19.37 -11.45
C PRO A 173 18.28 -18.35 -12.55
N LYS A 174 17.90 -17.09 -12.31
CA LYS A 174 18.49 -15.96 -13.01
C LYS A 174 18.99 -14.99 -11.97
N TYR A 175 20.31 -15.02 -11.80
CA TYR A 175 21.08 -13.89 -11.29
C TYR A 175 20.63 -12.63 -12.03
N GLY A 176 19.80 -11.85 -11.35
CA GLY A 176 19.52 -10.46 -11.66
C GLY A 176 19.70 -9.72 -10.36
N ALA A 177 20.93 -9.29 -10.10
CA ALA A 177 21.29 -8.48 -8.96
C ALA A 177 20.28 -7.31 -8.80
N THR A 178 19.79 -7.15 -7.58
CA THR A 178 19.36 -5.88 -6.95
C THR A 178 18.95 -4.76 -7.91
N LEU A 179 17.65 -4.61 -8.14
CA LEU A 179 17.12 -3.53 -8.99
C LEU A 179 15.90 -2.82 -8.37
N TRP A 180 15.83 -2.69 -7.05
CA TRP A 180 14.69 -2.04 -6.38
C TRP A 180 15.06 -1.19 -5.16
N HIS A 181 16.37 -0.95 -4.95
CA HIS A 181 16.88 -0.02 -3.93
C HIS A 181 17.09 1.40 -4.46
N ASP A 182 16.76 1.66 -5.73
CA ASP A 182 16.95 2.96 -6.37
C ASP A 182 15.60 3.68 -6.58
N PRO A 183 15.37 4.88 -6.00
CA PRO A 183 14.29 5.78 -6.38
C PRO A 183 14.23 6.09 -7.89
N ALA A 184 15.29 5.82 -8.66
CA ALA A 184 15.29 5.90 -10.13
C ALA A 184 14.65 4.67 -10.82
N ALA A 185 14.52 3.52 -10.15
CA ALA A 185 13.73 2.39 -10.66
C ALA A 185 12.22 2.73 -10.71
N TRP A 186 11.77 3.70 -9.90
CA TRP A 186 10.45 4.33 -10.01
C TRP A 186 10.33 5.24 -11.25
N ARG A 187 11.44 5.81 -11.75
CA ARG A 187 11.46 6.74 -12.90
C ARG A 187 11.37 6.02 -14.25
N LEU A 188 11.88 4.80 -14.38
CA LEU A 188 12.01 4.14 -15.70
C LEU A 188 10.75 3.39 -16.18
N ARG A 189 9.70 3.29 -15.36
CA ARG A 189 8.34 2.91 -15.81
C ARG A 189 7.30 3.98 -15.50
N GLY A 190 7.75 5.18 -15.14
CA GLY A 190 6.94 6.34 -14.77
C GLY A 190 6.38 7.13 -15.96
N ARG A 191 5.98 6.46 -17.05
CA ARG A 191 4.91 7.06 -17.86
C ARG A 191 3.61 6.71 -17.17
N SER A 192 3.16 7.60 -16.30
CA SER A 192 1.74 7.69 -15.99
C SER A 192 1.02 7.93 -17.31
N VAL A 193 0.61 6.84 -17.98
CA VAL A 193 -0.39 6.89 -19.05
C VAL A 193 -1.75 6.73 -18.37
N PHE A 194 -2.00 7.56 -17.35
CA PHE A 194 -3.27 7.52 -16.64
C PHE A 194 -4.13 8.64 -17.15
N THR A 195 -5.13 8.24 -17.92
CA THR A 195 -6.21 9.08 -18.34
C THR A 195 -7.22 9.15 -17.19
N ARG A 196 -7.50 10.36 -16.72
CA ARG A 196 -8.74 10.58 -15.96
C ARG A 196 -9.90 10.31 -16.90
N ARG A 197 -11.03 9.86 -16.38
CA ARG A 197 -12.26 9.93 -17.17
C ARG A 197 -12.46 11.38 -17.59
N ALA A 198 -12.69 11.61 -18.88
CA ALA A 198 -13.18 12.90 -19.33
C ALA A 198 -14.55 13.08 -18.67
N GLY A 199 -14.65 14.08 -17.79
CA GLY A 199 -15.94 14.57 -17.31
C GLY A 199 -16.65 15.31 -18.42
#